data_AF-A0A1G9TR26-F1
#
_entry.id   AF-A0A1G9TR26-F1
#
_cell.length_a   1.000
_cell.length_b   1.000
_cell.length_c   1.000
_cell.angle_alpha   90.00
_cell.angle_beta   90.00
_cell.angle_gamma   90.00
#
_symmetry.space_group_name_H-M   'P 1'
#
loop_
_entity.id
_entity.type
_entity.pdbx_description
1 polymer ?
#
loop_
_entity_poly.entity_id
_entity_poly.type
_entity_poly.pdbx_seq_one_letter_code
_entity_poly.pdbx_strand_id
1 'polypeptide(L)'
;MRRNLALGGGGAVVAVAVTWGAVAAVNHGVTAAVPPAESPVPATADITRRDLVETKTVDGALTYAEERQLFSGASGTVTWVAAEGAVVRRGRPLLRVDRRPLVLMYGKLPLYRTLRLGVTDGPDVEQLERNLKALGYGDDLTVDGHFSHATARAVRDWQDDRGLAETGQVDVAQVVFQPGAVRVTRAKVAVGTRTAPGRQALTVSGIRRLVHVDLDTGDQSLAREGARVTVTLPGGERAAGTITSVGTVAEASEQEQDSGTTIDVDITLAKPPRTKLDQAPVEVEMQSERHENVLAVPVEALLALREGGFGVEVVEGPASRIVAVETGAFGGGLVEVEGAGLAEGMKVGVPAR
;
A
#
# COMPACT_ATOMS: atom_id res chain seq x y z
N MET A 1 -39.24 -41.62 45.47
CA MET A 1 -40.07 -40.39 45.50
C MET A 1 -40.49 -40.12 44.04
N ARG A 2 -41.64 -40.57 43.50
CA ARG A 2 -43.04 -40.06 43.63
C ARG A 2 -43.07 -38.53 43.69
N ARG A 3 -43.80 -37.74 42.87
CA ARG A 3 -44.94 -37.90 41.95
C ARG A 3 -45.16 -36.49 41.32
N ASN A 4 -45.57 -36.25 40.07
CA ASN A 4 -46.95 -36.36 39.56
C ASN A 4 -47.01 -36.07 38.03
N LEU A 5 -47.97 -36.74 37.39
CA LEU A 5 -48.43 -36.67 36.00
C LEU A 5 -49.88 -36.15 35.98
N ALA A 6 -50.30 -35.44 34.92
CA ALA A 6 -51.65 -35.43 34.32
C ALA A 6 -51.57 -34.64 32.99
N LEU A 7 -51.72 -35.23 31.78
CA LEU A 7 -52.90 -35.73 31.06
C LEU A 7 -53.89 -34.65 30.56
N GLY A 8 -54.15 -34.64 29.23
CA GLY A 8 -55.46 -34.27 28.68
C GLY A 8 -55.53 -33.66 27.27
N GLY A 9 -56.03 -34.44 26.29
CA GLY A 9 -56.79 -34.03 25.07
C GLY A 9 -55.97 -33.57 23.86
N GLY A 10 -56.11 -34.05 22.62
CA GLY A 10 -57.20 -34.77 21.94
C GLY A 10 -57.99 -33.83 21.02
N GLY A 11 -57.91 -33.99 19.68
CA GLY A 11 -58.93 -33.44 18.77
C GLY A 11 -58.50 -32.94 17.38
N ALA A 12 -58.62 -33.85 16.40
CA ALA A 12 -59.25 -33.71 15.07
C ALA A 12 -58.98 -32.55 14.09
N VAL A 13 -58.70 -33.02 12.86
CA VAL A 13 -58.71 -32.41 11.51
C VAL A 13 -59.98 -31.59 11.18
N VAL A 14 -59.81 -30.44 10.53
CA VAL A 14 -60.81 -29.86 9.61
C VAL A 14 -60.10 -29.27 8.38
N ALA A 15 -60.41 -29.84 7.22
CA ALA A 15 -60.10 -29.30 5.90
C ALA A 15 -61.18 -28.27 5.52
N VAL A 16 -60.79 -27.10 5.00
CA VAL A 16 -61.72 -26.12 4.41
C VAL A 16 -61.38 -26.00 2.93
N ALA A 17 -62.25 -26.56 2.11
CA ALA A 17 -62.32 -26.35 0.68
C ALA A 17 -62.90 -24.95 0.41
N VAL A 18 -62.23 -24.14 -0.41
CA VAL A 18 -62.80 -22.91 -0.95
C VAL A 18 -63.38 -23.23 -2.33
N THR A 19 -64.70 -23.19 -2.40
CA THR A 19 -65.51 -23.39 -3.60
C THR A 19 -65.40 -22.19 -4.54
N TRP A 20 -65.19 -22.46 -5.82
CA TRP A 20 -65.35 -21.50 -6.91
C TRP A 20 -66.84 -21.20 -7.11
N GLY A 21 -67.24 -19.96 -6.84
CA GLY A 21 -68.56 -19.43 -7.19
C GLY A 21 -68.53 -18.83 -8.60
N ALA A 22 -69.23 -19.45 -9.54
CA ALA A 22 -69.53 -18.88 -10.84
C ALA A 22 -70.62 -17.80 -10.70
N VAL A 23 -70.28 -16.56 -11.03
CA VAL A 23 -71.28 -15.50 -11.26
C VAL A 23 -71.31 -15.22 -12.76
N ALA A 24 -72.35 -15.75 -13.41
CA ALA A 24 -72.71 -15.38 -14.77
C ALA A 24 -73.39 -14.01 -14.75
N ALA A 25 -72.68 -12.98 -15.19
CA ALA A 25 -73.26 -11.68 -15.53
C ALA A 25 -73.16 -11.51 -17.05
N VAL A 26 -74.32 -11.57 -17.71
CA VAL A 26 -74.50 -11.17 -19.11
C VAL A 26 -74.33 -9.67 -19.17
N ASN A 27 -73.26 -9.19 -19.78
CA ASN A 27 -73.17 -7.79 -20.20
C ASN A 27 -72.71 -7.74 -21.66
N HIS A 28 -73.60 -7.28 -22.54
CA HIS A 28 -73.28 -6.92 -23.91
C HIS A 28 -72.42 -5.65 -23.88
N GLY A 29 -71.23 -5.68 -24.51
CA GLY A 29 -70.45 -4.45 -24.71
C GLY A 29 -69.00 -4.69 -25.09
N VAL A 30 -68.73 -4.65 -26.40
CA VAL A 30 -67.46 -4.29 -27.06
C VAL A 30 -66.21 -5.06 -26.57
N THR A 31 -65.78 -6.03 -27.38
CA THR A 31 -64.40 -6.53 -27.36
C THR A 31 -63.46 -5.43 -27.85
N ALA A 32 -63.00 -4.57 -26.93
CA ALA A 32 -61.78 -3.82 -27.16
C ALA A 32 -60.62 -4.81 -27.04
N ALA A 33 -59.92 -5.07 -28.15
CA ALA A 33 -58.67 -5.80 -28.12
C ALA A 33 -57.71 -5.07 -27.18
N VAL A 34 -57.30 -5.75 -26.09
CA VAL A 34 -56.20 -5.29 -25.24
C VAL A 34 -54.96 -5.26 -26.15
N PRO A 35 -54.31 -4.10 -26.35
CA PRO A 35 -53.04 -4.05 -27.08
C PRO A 35 -52.06 -5.00 -26.39
N PRO A 36 -51.21 -5.72 -27.12
CA PRO A 36 -50.12 -6.47 -26.49
C PRO A 36 -49.37 -5.50 -25.59
N ALA A 37 -49.15 -5.87 -24.32
CA ALA A 37 -48.28 -5.10 -23.45
C ALA A 37 -46.92 -4.98 -24.16
N GLU A 38 -46.55 -3.75 -24.52
CA GLU A 38 -45.22 -3.48 -25.04
C GLU A 38 -44.22 -3.98 -24.00
N SER A 39 -43.40 -4.96 -24.37
CA SER A 39 -42.29 -5.41 -23.54
C SER A 39 -41.49 -4.17 -23.15
N PRO A 40 -41.23 -3.91 -21.87
CA PRO A 40 -40.47 -2.74 -21.46
C PRO A 40 -39.13 -2.78 -22.20
N VAL A 41 -38.83 -1.70 -22.93
CA VAL A 41 -37.58 -1.60 -23.69
C VAL A 41 -36.44 -1.82 -22.70
N PRO A 42 -35.60 -2.85 -22.89
CA PRO A 42 -34.51 -3.09 -21.96
C PRO A 42 -33.62 -1.85 -21.88
N ALA A 43 -33.06 -1.57 -20.70
CA ALA A 43 -32.01 -0.57 -20.61
C ALA A 43 -30.88 -0.98 -21.57
N THR A 44 -30.31 -0.02 -22.30
CA THR A 44 -29.27 -0.31 -23.30
C THR A 44 -27.99 0.45 -23.03
N ALA A 45 -26.87 -0.16 -23.43
CA ALA A 45 -25.55 0.45 -23.46
C ALA A 45 -24.98 0.39 -24.88
N ASP A 46 -24.07 1.31 -25.21
CA ASP A 46 -23.40 1.31 -26.51
C ASP A 46 -22.18 0.37 -26.53
N ILE A 47 -22.01 -0.36 -27.64
CA ILE A 47 -20.73 -0.99 -27.97
C ILE A 47 -19.76 0.12 -28.33
N THR A 48 -18.63 0.21 -27.62
CA THR A 48 -17.62 1.25 -27.87
C THR A 48 -16.32 0.64 -28.32
N ARG A 49 -15.59 1.30 -29.24
CA ARG A 49 -14.24 0.89 -29.59
C ARG A 49 -13.23 1.65 -28.74
N ARG A 50 -12.44 0.93 -27.95
CA ARG A 50 -11.48 1.54 -27.02
C ARG A 50 -10.39 0.57 -26.61
N ASP A 51 -9.33 1.12 -26.05
CA ASP A 51 -8.32 0.31 -25.39
C ASP A 51 -8.87 -0.22 -24.07
N LEU A 52 -8.68 -1.51 -23.85
CA LEU A 52 -8.96 -2.18 -22.60
C LEU A 52 -7.64 -2.52 -21.90
N VAL A 53 -7.57 -2.23 -20.60
CA VAL A 53 -6.43 -2.60 -19.78
C VAL A 53 -6.92 -3.59 -18.76
N GLU A 54 -6.37 -4.80 -18.81
CA GLU A 54 -6.57 -5.79 -17.78
C GLU A 54 -5.68 -5.44 -16.58
N THR A 55 -6.22 -5.65 -15.40
CA THR A 55 -5.54 -5.34 -14.15
C THR A 55 -5.49 -6.56 -13.26
N LYS A 56 -4.34 -6.79 -12.63
CA LYS A 56 -4.18 -7.76 -11.57
C LYS A 56 -4.05 -7.03 -10.23
N THR A 57 -4.75 -7.53 -9.22
CA THR A 57 -4.58 -7.06 -7.85
C THR A 57 -3.55 -7.92 -7.15
N VAL A 58 -2.57 -7.29 -6.52
CA VAL A 58 -1.55 -7.94 -5.68
C VAL A 58 -1.55 -7.32 -4.30
N ASP A 59 -1.18 -8.11 -3.30
CA ASP A 59 -1.06 -7.63 -1.93
C ASP A 59 0.25 -6.85 -1.75
N GLY A 60 0.21 -5.82 -0.91
CA GLY A 60 1.38 -5.07 -0.51
C GLY A 60 1.25 -4.50 0.89
N ALA A 61 2.28 -3.77 1.31
CA ALA A 61 2.29 -3.08 2.60
C ALA A 61 2.67 -1.61 2.42
N LEU A 62 1.85 -0.70 2.95
CA LEU A 62 2.29 0.67 3.20
C LEU A 62 3.39 0.62 4.26
N THR A 63 4.57 1.13 3.95
CA THR A 63 5.74 1.11 4.83
C THR A 63 6.61 2.35 4.60
N TYR A 64 7.84 2.33 5.10
CA TYR A 64 8.84 3.37 4.93
C TYR A 64 10.07 2.79 4.24
N ALA A 65 10.71 3.62 3.41
CA ALA A 65 11.93 3.20 2.71
C ALA A 65 13.10 2.93 3.66
N GLU A 66 14.01 2.05 3.22
CA GLU A 66 15.36 1.90 3.76
C GLU A 66 15.41 1.61 5.27
N GLU A 67 14.81 0.50 5.70
CA GLU A 67 14.94 0.03 7.07
C GLU A 67 16.40 -0.36 7.37
N ARG A 68 16.91 0.12 8.50
CA ARG A 68 18.30 -0.04 8.92
C ARG A 68 18.39 -0.33 10.41
N GLN A 69 19.28 -1.26 10.74
CA GLN A 69 19.64 -1.53 12.12
C GLN A 69 20.68 -0.50 12.58
N LEU A 70 20.42 0.10 13.74
CA LEU A 70 21.29 1.10 14.33
C LEU A 70 21.96 0.53 15.57
N PHE A 71 23.29 0.45 15.50
CA PHE A 71 24.15 -0.02 16.57
C PHE A 71 24.67 1.15 17.40
N SER A 72 24.68 0.98 18.72
CA SER A 72 25.22 1.98 19.65
C SER A 72 26.68 1.70 19.95
N GLY A 73 27.55 2.71 19.85
CA GLY A 73 28.90 2.67 20.41
C GLY A 73 28.96 2.99 21.91
N ALA A 74 27.87 3.51 22.48
CA ALA A 74 27.79 3.87 23.89
C ALA A 74 27.66 2.63 24.80
N SER A 75 28.24 2.73 26.00
CA SER A 75 28.16 1.73 27.07
C SER A 75 27.68 2.36 28.36
N GLY A 76 26.86 1.63 29.12
CA GLY A 76 26.28 2.10 30.37
C GLY A 76 24.81 1.72 30.48
N THR A 77 24.06 2.48 31.26
CA THR A 77 22.62 2.28 31.45
C THR A 77 21.83 3.18 30.51
N VAL A 78 20.89 2.61 29.78
CA VAL A 78 19.96 3.38 28.95
C VAL A 78 19.05 4.20 29.86
N THR A 79 19.10 5.52 29.72
CA THR A 79 18.35 6.48 30.53
C THR A 79 17.18 7.11 29.77
N TRP A 80 17.21 7.06 28.44
CA TRP A 80 16.14 7.51 27.57
C TRP A 80 16.33 6.91 26.17
N VAL A 81 15.23 6.61 25.49
CA VAL A 81 15.23 6.14 24.10
C VAL A 81 14.11 6.84 23.33
N ALA A 82 14.35 7.17 22.06
CA ALA A 82 13.31 7.74 21.21
C ALA A 82 12.16 6.73 21.04
N ALA A 83 10.93 7.21 21.16
CA ALA A 83 9.74 6.37 21.07
C ALA A 83 9.56 5.79 19.66
N GLU A 84 8.96 4.60 19.58
CA GLU A 84 8.54 4.03 18.31
C GLU A 84 7.60 4.98 17.60
N GLY A 85 7.84 5.15 16.30
CA GLY A 85 7.17 6.12 15.47
C GLY A 85 7.58 7.59 15.67
N ALA A 86 8.61 7.89 16.45
CA ALA A 86 9.17 9.24 16.48
C ALA A 86 10.00 9.53 15.22
N VAL A 87 9.87 10.74 14.68
CA VAL A 87 10.80 11.27 13.67
C VAL A 87 11.90 12.05 14.34
N VAL A 88 13.14 11.59 14.18
CA VAL A 88 14.34 12.22 14.73
C VAL A 88 15.08 12.95 13.62
N ARG A 89 15.33 14.24 13.82
CA ARG A 89 16.05 15.11 12.87
C ARG A 89 17.47 15.40 13.36
N ARG A 90 18.32 15.93 12.46
CA ARG A 90 19.71 16.32 12.75
C ARG A 90 19.84 17.07 14.07
N GLY A 91 20.83 16.68 14.86
CA GLY A 91 21.13 17.26 16.16
C GLY A 91 20.27 16.73 17.30
N ARG A 92 19.21 15.96 17.05
CA ARG A 92 18.37 15.40 18.12
C ARG A 92 18.90 14.04 18.59
N PRO A 93 18.72 13.68 19.88
CA PRO A 93 19.16 12.40 20.40
C PRO A 93 18.25 11.25 19.93
N LEU A 94 18.85 10.10 19.66
CA LEU A 94 18.18 8.82 19.41
C LEU A 94 18.08 7.98 20.69
N LEU A 95 19.11 8.07 21.51
CA LEU A 95 19.30 7.33 22.76
C LEU A 95 20.04 8.22 23.76
N ARG A 96 19.86 8.00 25.05
CA ARG A 96 20.76 8.51 26.09
C ARG A 96 21.26 7.37 26.96
N VAL A 97 22.58 7.29 27.14
CA VAL A 97 23.25 6.31 28.01
C VAL A 97 23.96 7.07 29.12
N ASP A 98 23.61 6.77 30.38
CA ASP A 98 24.02 7.54 31.55
C ASP A 98 23.78 9.06 31.38
N ARG A 99 22.60 9.42 30.86
CA ARG A 99 22.19 10.78 30.48
C ARG A 99 22.97 11.43 29.32
N ARG A 100 24.02 10.79 28.79
CA ARG A 100 24.79 11.29 27.63
C ARG A 100 24.07 10.96 26.33
N PRO A 101 23.78 11.95 25.45
CA PRO A 101 23.05 11.72 24.22
C PRO A 101 23.89 11.06 23.13
N LEU A 102 23.31 10.06 22.46
CA LEU A 102 23.73 9.59 21.15
C LEU A 102 22.95 10.39 20.09
N VAL A 103 23.63 11.33 19.44
CA VAL A 103 23.04 12.34 18.57
C VAL A 103 23.00 11.89 17.12
N LEU A 104 21.87 12.11 16.45
CA LEU A 104 21.75 11.93 15.01
C LEU A 104 22.44 13.07 14.25
N MET A 105 23.38 12.73 13.37
CA MET A 105 23.95 13.63 12.37
C MET A 105 23.74 13.07 10.95
N TYR A 106 23.83 13.92 9.94
CA TYR A 106 23.58 13.52 8.55
C TYR A 106 24.89 13.20 7.82
N GLY A 107 24.99 12.02 7.22
CA GLY A 107 26.19 11.57 6.53
C GLY A 107 25.97 10.22 5.86
N LYS A 108 26.73 9.96 4.80
CA LYS A 108 26.72 8.67 4.09
C LYS A 108 27.68 7.67 4.71
N LEU A 109 28.73 8.16 5.38
CA LEU A 109 29.73 7.31 6.01
C LEU A 109 29.39 7.10 7.49
N PRO A 110 29.47 5.86 8.01
CA PRO A 110 29.41 5.62 9.43
C PRO A 110 30.64 6.25 10.11
N LEU A 111 30.52 6.57 11.40
CA LEU A 111 31.67 7.00 12.20
C LEU A 111 32.53 5.77 12.53
N TYR A 112 33.59 5.51 11.77
CA TYR A 112 34.44 4.32 11.91
C TYR A 112 35.75 4.57 12.66
N ARG A 113 36.05 5.83 13.01
CA ARG A 113 37.20 6.26 13.80
C ARG A 113 36.85 7.48 14.64
N THR A 114 37.62 7.75 15.69
CA THR A 114 37.50 8.99 16.47
C THR A 114 37.99 10.18 15.66
N LEU A 115 37.16 11.21 15.53
CA LEU A 115 37.53 12.47 14.89
C LEU A 115 38.08 13.43 15.92
N ARG A 116 39.31 13.89 15.71
CA ARG A 116 40.05 14.76 16.64
C ARG A 116 41.16 15.50 15.90
N LEU A 117 41.73 16.50 16.56
CA LEU A 117 42.92 17.19 16.05
C LEU A 117 44.04 16.20 15.71
N GLY A 118 44.63 16.34 14.52
CA GLY A 118 45.68 15.47 14.01
C GLY A 118 45.19 14.15 13.40
N VAL A 119 43.88 13.93 13.28
CA VAL A 119 43.33 12.83 12.46
C VAL A 119 43.62 13.11 10.99
N THR A 120 43.84 12.05 10.21
CA THR A 120 44.02 12.19 8.75
C THR A 120 42.75 12.76 8.12
N ASP A 121 42.92 13.67 7.17
CA ASP A 121 41.82 14.29 6.42
C ASP A 121 40.92 13.25 5.75
N GLY A 122 39.65 13.61 5.57
CA GLY A 122 38.72 12.69 4.92
C GLY A 122 37.27 13.17 4.85
N PRO A 123 36.45 12.45 4.06
CA PRO A 123 35.03 12.76 3.89
C PRO A 123 34.21 12.62 5.18
N ASP A 124 34.69 11.84 6.15
CA ASP A 124 34.09 11.70 7.49
C ASP A 124 34.28 12.96 8.36
N VAL A 125 35.44 13.61 8.25
CA VAL A 125 35.69 14.93 8.84
C VAL A 125 34.80 15.97 8.15
N GLU A 126 34.77 15.97 6.82
CA GLU A 126 34.02 16.95 6.04
C GLU A 126 32.50 16.86 6.35
N GLN A 127 31.94 15.66 6.50
CA GLN A 127 30.53 15.52 6.89
C GLN A 127 30.28 15.99 8.33
N LEU A 128 31.21 15.76 9.27
CA LEU A 128 31.08 16.30 10.63
C LEU A 128 31.04 17.83 10.58
N GLU A 129 31.95 18.46 9.84
CA GLU A 129 32.04 19.91 9.67
C GLU A 129 30.74 20.49 9.08
N ARG A 130 30.19 19.87 8.04
CA ARG A 130 28.87 20.24 7.50
C ARG A 130 27.76 20.16 8.55
N ASN A 131 27.79 19.16 9.42
CA ASN A 131 26.79 19.04 10.49
C ASN A 131 26.97 20.11 11.55
N LEU A 132 28.19 20.35 12.03
CA LEU A 132 28.49 21.40 13.01
C LEU A 132 28.04 22.76 12.48
N LYS A 133 28.39 23.09 11.24
CA LYS A 133 27.94 24.32 10.57
C LYS A 133 26.43 24.41 10.48
N ALA A 134 25.76 23.34 10.05
CA ALA A 134 24.31 23.32 9.91
C ALA A 134 23.55 23.22 11.26
N LEU A 135 24.28 23.04 12.36
CA LEU A 135 23.78 23.09 13.74
C LEU A 135 24.09 24.42 14.43
N GLY A 136 24.79 25.35 13.77
CA GLY A 136 25.12 26.67 14.30
C GLY A 136 26.50 26.79 14.97
N TYR A 137 27.35 25.78 14.87
CA TYR A 137 28.71 25.77 15.45
C TYR A 137 29.79 26.14 14.42
N GLY A 138 29.40 26.76 13.30
CA GLY A 138 30.21 26.82 12.09
C GLY A 138 30.91 28.13 11.77
N ASP A 139 30.84 29.12 12.65
CA ASP A 139 31.21 30.51 12.30
C ASP A 139 32.70 30.63 11.92
N ASP A 140 33.57 29.89 12.61
CA ASP A 140 35.02 29.92 12.38
C ASP A 140 35.55 28.67 11.65
N LEU A 141 34.70 27.71 11.27
CA LEU A 141 35.13 26.45 10.65
C LEU A 141 34.96 26.46 9.12
N THR A 142 35.99 25.95 8.44
CA THR A 142 35.94 25.62 7.01
C THR A 142 35.46 24.18 6.85
N VAL A 143 34.65 23.93 5.82
CA VAL A 143 34.26 22.57 5.44
C VAL A 143 35.20 22.14 4.33
N ASP A 144 36.27 21.44 4.69
CA ASP A 144 37.32 21.00 3.76
C ASP A 144 37.81 19.57 4.04
N GLY A 145 37.28 18.92 5.09
CA GLY A 145 37.70 17.57 5.47
C GLY A 145 38.99 17.54 6.26
N HIS A 146 39.52 18.68 6.69
CA HIS A 146 40.69 18.80 7.55
C HIS A 146 40.30 19.19 8.98
N PHE A 147 40.54 18.29 9.95
CA PHE A 147 40.15 18.52 11.35
C PHE A 147 41.07 19.54 12.02
N SER A 148 40.74 20.82 11.84
CA SER A 148 41.51 21.96 12.32
C SER A 148 41.24 22.28 13.81
N HIS A 149 41.99 23.26 14.35
CA HIS A 149 41.68 23.83 15.67
C HIS A 149 40.30 24.49 15.74
N ALA A 150 39.81 25.06 14.63
CA ALA A 150 38.47 25.62 14.54
C ALA A 150 37.42 24.51 14.62
N THR A 151 37.60 23.40 13.89
CA THR A 151 36.74 22.21 13.98
C THR A 151 36.72 21.67 15.41
N ALA A 152 37.88 21.59 16.08
CA ALA A 152 37.95 21.17 17.48
C ALA A 152 37.20 22.11 18.45
N ARG A 153 37.20 23.43 18.19
CA ARG A 153 36.43 24.42 18.98
C ARG A 153 34.93 24.23 18.76
N ALA A 154 34.50 24.14 17.51
CA ALA A 154 33.11 23.87 17.16
C ALA A 154 32.58 22.58 17.81
N VAL A 155 33.41 21.54 17.90
CA VAL A 155 33.05 20.30 18.61
C VAL A 155 32.88 20.54 20.11
N ARG A 156 33.72 21.34 20.76
CA ARG A 156 33.57 21.67 22.19
C ARG A 156 32.31 22.47 22.46
N ASP A 157 32.04 23.49 21.64
CA ASP A 157 30.82 24.30 21.77
C ASP A 157 29.56 23.43 21.59
N TRP A 158 29.59 22.51 20.62
CA TRP A 158 28.54 21.51 20.46
C TRP A 158 28.44 20.56 21.66
N GLN A 159 29.56 20.12 22.23
CA GLN A 159 29.56 19.23 23.39
C GLN A 159 28.96 19.90 24.62
N ASP A 160 29.31 21.16 24.88
CA ASP A 160 28.77 21.95 25.99
C ASP A 160 27.24 22.09 25.89
N ASP A 161 26.71 22.50 24.72
CA ASP A 161 25.26 22.59 24.45
C ASP A 161 24.52 21.25 24.71
N ARG A 162 25.22 20.12 24.54
CA ARG A 162 24.65 18.78 24.77
C ARG A 162 24.89 18.21 26.16
N GLY A 163 25.57 18.95 27.04
CA GLY A 163 25.97 18.48 28.36
C GLY A 163 26.93 17.30 28.31
N LEU A 164 27.78 17.25 27.28
CA LEU A 164 28.88 16.30 27.13
C LEU A 164 30.18 16.91 27.66
N ALA A 165 31.18 16.07 27.93
CA ALA A 165 32.53 16.58 28.21
C ALA A 165 33.11 17.24 26.95
N GLU A 166 33.65 18.44 27.09
CA GLU A 166 34.26 19.25 26.02
C GLU A 166 35.65 18.72 25.59
N THR A 167 35.71 17.49 25.10
CA THR A 167 36.96 16.86 24.66
C THR A 167 37.48 17.44 23.36
N GLY A 168 36.62 18.07 22.55
CA GLY A 168 36.94 18.48 21.18
C GLY A 168 37.14 17.30 20.22
N GLN A 169 36.67 16.11 20.61
CA GLN A 169 36.74 14.88 19.83
C GLN A 169 35.36 14.26 19.69
N VAL A 170 35.08 13.59 18.58
CA VAL A 170 33.81 12.91 18.32
C VAL A 170 34.03 11.41 18.12
N ASP A 171 33.30 10.59 18.87
CA ASP A 171 33.32 9.13 18.76
C ASP A 171 31.92 8.51 18.61
N VAL A 172 31.90 7.19 18.42
CA VAL A 172 30.69 6.38 18.20
C VAL A 172 29.75 6.32 19.40
N ALA A 173 30.17 6.79 20.58
CA ALA A 173 29.29 6.91 21.75
C ALA A 173 28.50 8.22 21.75
N GLN A 174 28.91 9.21 20.96
CA GLN A 174 28.29 10.54 20.93
C GLN A 174 27.45 10.78 19.67
N VAL A 175 27.86 10.24 18.51
CA VAL A 175 27.23 10.52 17.21
C VAL A 175 26.96 9.25 16.42
N VAL A 176 25.80 9.21 15.76
CA VAL A 176 25.50 8.28 14.66
C VAL A 176 25.14 9.07 13.41
N PHE A 177 25.79 8.73 12.30
CA PHE A 177 25.46 9.28 10.99
C PHE A 177 24.39 8.45 10.29
N GLN A 178 23.43 9.13 9.66
CA GLN A 178 22.43 8.55 8.76
C GLN A 178 22.26 9.45 7.53
N PRO A 179 21.74 8.96 6.39
CA PRO A 179 21.57 9.78 5.19
C PRO A 179 20.65 11.00 5.36
N GLY A 180 19.78 11.00 6.38
CA GLY A 180 18.87 12.10 6.67
C GLY A 180 18.11 11.92 7.98
N ALA A 181 16.93 12.56 8.07
CA ALA A 181 16.02 12.33 9.19
C ALA A 181 15.55 10.88 9.19
N VAL A 182 15.41 10.31 10.38
CA VAL A 182 15.00 8.91 10.54
C VAL A 182 13.71 8.80 11.33
N ARG A 183 12.92 7.78 11.01
CA ARG A 183 11.80 7.31 11.81
C ARG A 183 12.27 6.15 12.68
N VAL A 184 11.94 6.16 13.96
CA VAL A 184 12.15 4.99 14.83
C VAL A 184 11.10 3.95 14.51
N THR A 185 11.50 2.82 13.91
CA THR A 185 10.61 1.68 13.66
C THR A 185 10.44 0.87 14.95
N ARG A 186 11.55 0.56 15.63
CA ARG A 186 11.55 -0.27 16.83
C ARG A 186 12.67 0.10 17.78
N ALA A 187 12.39 0.11 19.08
CA ALA A 187 13.44 0.18 20.10
C ALA A 187 13.87 -1.24 20.52
N LYS A 188 15.16 -1.56 20.39
CA LYS A 188 15.73 -2.85 20.82
C LYS A 188 16.34 -2.80 22.22
N VAL A 189 16.36 -1.61 22.81
CA VAL A 189 16.78 -1.35 24.20
C VAL A 189 15.68 -0.62 24.95
N ALA A 190 15.63 -0.80 26.26
CA ALA A 190 14.64 -0.17 27.13
C ALA A 190 15.33 0.67 28.21
N VAL A 191 14.63 1.66 28.76
CA VAL A 191 15.14 2.46 29.87
C VAL A 191 15.40 1.55 31.08
N GLY A 192 16.56 1.73 31.72
CA GLY A 192 17.04 0.93 32.84
C GLY A 192 17.88 -0.29 32.46
N THR A 193 17.93 -0.66 31.17
CA THR A 193 18.78 -1.79 30.73
C THR A 193 20.22 -1.35 30.50
N ARG A 194 21.16 -2.30 30.62
CA ARG A 194 22.55 -2.06 30.21
C ARG A 194 22.69 -2.20 28.70
N THR A 195 23.56 -1.37 28.12
CA THR A 195 24.01 -1.48 26.74
C THR A 195 25.54 -1.50 26.68
N ALA A 196 26.07 -2.06 25.59
CA ALA A 196 27.49 -2.19 25.32
C ALA A 196 27.77 -1.82 23.85
N PRO A 197 29.02 -1.47 23.51
CA PRO A 197 29.38 -1.13 22.14
C PRO A 197 29.04 -2.26 21.16
N GLY A 198 28.46 -1.93 20.02
CA GLY A 198 28.08 -2.90 18.99
C GLY A 198 26.74 -3.59 19.24
N ARG A 199 26.01 -3.27 20.31
CA ARG A 199 24.63 -3.74 20.49
C ARG A 199 23.67 -2.93 19.63
N GLN A 200 22.74 -3.62 18.98
CA GLN A 200 21.64 -2.97 18.27
C GLN A 200 20.77 -2.21 19.27
N ALA A 201 20.64 -0.90 19.07
CA ALA A 201 19.85 -0.02 19.92
C ALA A 201 18.46 0.23 19.32
N LEU A 202 18.41 0.51 18.03
CA LEU A 202 17.17 0.87 17.32
C LEU A 202 17.12 0.16 15.98
N THR A 203 15.91 0.00 15.48
CA THR A 203 15.64 -0.14 14.05
C THR A 203 15.02 1.17 13.58
N VAL A 204 15.56 1.73 12.51
CA VAL A 204 15.13 3.01 11.97
C VAL A 204 14.86 2.89 10.47
N SER A 205 14.00 3.75 9.94
CA SER A 205 13.73 3.87 8.50
C SER A 205 13.86 5.32 8.05
N GLY A 206 13.76 5.55 6.74
CA GLY A 206 13.52 6.88 6.20
C GLY A 206 12.16 7.44 6.65
N ILE A 207 11.90 8.72 6.34
CA ILE A 207 10.62 9.35 6.66
C ILE A 207 9.62 9.33 5.50
N ARG A 208 10.05 8.88 4.32
CA ARG A 208 9.20 8.78 3.13
C ARG A 208 8.40 7.49 3.21
N ARG A 209 7.08 7.63 3.17
CA ARG A 209 6.17 6.49 3.01
C ARG A 209 6.20 6.01 1.57
N LEU A 210 6.21 4.70 1.39
CA LEU A 210 6.06 4.00 0.13
C LEU A 210 5.20 2.75 0.33
N VAL A 211 4.80 2.11 -0.76
CA VAL A 211 4.19 0.79 -0.72
C VAL A 211 5.21 -0.21 -1.22
N HIS A 212 5.41 -1.28 -0.45
CA HIS A 212 6.27 -2.40 -0.82
C HIS A 212 5.40 -3.60 -1.18
N VAL A 213 5.75 -4.29 -2.25
CA VAL A 213 5.04 -5.47 -2.75
C VAL A 213 6.07 -6.57 -2.95
N ASP A 214 5.83 -7.72 -2.32
CA ASP A 214 6.58 -8.96 -2.58
C ASP A 214 5.93 -9.63 -3.79
N LEU A 215 6.35 -9.25 -5.00
CA LEU A 215 5.68 -9.68 -6.22
C LEU A 215 6.12 -11.09 -6.61
N ASP A 216 5.18 -11.99 -6.89
CA ASP A 216 5.51 -13.33 -7.40
C ASP A 216 6.29 -13.23 -8.73
N THR A 217 7.34 -14.04 -8.88
CA THR A 217 8.15 -14.06 -10.11
C THR A 217 7.35 -14.32 -11.40
N GLY A 218 6.23 -15.06 -11.34
CA GLY A 218 5.32 -15.25 -12.47
C GLY A 218 4.64 -13.97 -12.92
N ASP A 219 4.54 -12.98 -12.04
CA ASP A 219 3.94 -11.66 -12.29
C ASP A 219 4.98 -10.57 -12.61
N GLN A 220 6.26 -10.93 -12.79
CA GLN A 220 7.33 -9.95 -13.04
C GLN A 220 7.03 -9.00 -14.22
N SER A 221 6.32 -9.46 -15.24
CA SER A 221 5.94 -8.65 -16.41
C SER A 221 5.05 -7.44 -16.06
N LEU A 222 4.34 -7.50 -14.93
CA LEU A 222 3.51 -6.43 -14.36
C LEU A 222 4.36 -5.30 -13.78
N ALA A 223 5.54 -5.62 -13.23
CA ALA A 223 6.42 -4.69 -12.56
C ALA A 223 7.37 -4.00 -13.54
N ARG A 224 6.92 -2.88 -14.10
CA ARG A 224 7.76 -2.00 -14.92
C ARG A 224 8.03 -0.70 -14.19
N GLU A 225 9.30 -0.32 -14.07
CA GLU A 225 9.66 0.97 -13.48
C GLU A 225 8.97 2.12 -14.22
N GLY A 226 8.37 3.05 -13.48
CA GLY A 226 7.55 4.14 -14.01
C GLY A 226 6.10 3.77 -14.33
N ALA A 227 5.70 2.49 -14.23
CA ALA A 227 4.31 2.11 -14.43
C ALA A 227 3.40 2.73 -13.35
N ARG A 228 2.19 3.09 -13.78
CA ARG A 228 1.15 3.66 -12.90
C ARG A 228 0.33 2.53 -12.30
N VAL A 229 0.04 2.68 -11.01
CA VAL A 229 -0.76 1.72 -10.24
C VAL A 229 -1.80 2.46 -9.41
N THR A 230 -2.85 1.76 -9.02
CA THR A 230 -3.84 2.24 -8.05
C THR A 230 -3.67 1.45 -6.76
N VAL A 231 -3.43 2.14 -5.64
CA VAL A 231 -3.31 1.52 -4.34
C VAL A 231 -4.59 1.76 -3.55
N THR A 232 -5.20 0.70 -3.04
CA THR A 232 -6.32 0.77 -2.09
C THR A 232 -5.80 0.59 -0.67
N LEU A 233 -5.94 1.62 0.14
CA LEU A 233 -5.55 1.62 1.55
C LEU A 233 -6.66 1.08 2.45
N PRO A 234 -6.33 0.65 3.68
CA PRO A 234 -7.34 0.31 4.69
C PRO A 234 -8.32 1.46 4.90
N GLY A 235 -9.62 1.13 4.90
CA GLY A 235 -10.70 2.11 4.91
C GLY A 235 -11.19 2.54 3.52
N GLY A 236 -10.65 1.94 2.45
CA GLY A 236 -11.15 2.10 1.07
C GLY A 236 -10.65 3.36 0.35
N GLU A 237 -9.71 4.11 0.94
CA GLU A 237 -9.06 5.24 0.27
C GLU A 237 -8.24 4.72 -0.92
N ARG A 238 -8.48 5.26 -2.12
CA ARG A 238 -7.68 4.97 -3.31
C ARG A 238 -6.65 6.07 -3.55
N ALA A 239 -5.41 5.66 -3.79
CA ALA A 239 -4.28 6.54 -4.07
C ALA A 239 -3.58 6.13 -5.37
N ALA A 240 -3.24 7.11 -6.20
CA ALA A 240 -2.40 6.88 -7.37
C ALA A 240 -0.95 6.67 -6.93
N GLY A 241 -0.30 5.63 -7.46
CA GLY A 241 1.10 5.30 -7.22
C GLY A 241 1.89 5.17 -8.52
N THR A 242 3.21 5.13 -8.38
CA THR A 242 4.14 4.85 -9.48
C THR A 242 5.22 3.90 -8.98
N ILE A 243 5.49 2.85 -9.75
CA ILE A 243 6.56 1.91 -9.47
C ILE A 243 7.90 2.65 -9.63
N THR A 244 8.69 2.67 -8.56
CA THR A 244 9.96 3.40 -8.49
C THR A 244 11.18 2.49 -8.34
N SER A 245 10.97 1.23 -7.95
CA SER A 245 12.03 0.23 -7.95
C SER A 245 11.43 -1.15 -8.19
N VAL A 246 12.20 -1.98 -8.90
CA VAL A 246 11.91 -3.40 -9.12
C VAL A 246 13.21 -4.15 -8.81
N GLY A 247 13.14 -5.06 -7.84
CA GLY A 247 14.25 -5.91 -7.44
C GLY A 247 14.72 -6.77 -8.60
N THR A 248 16.03 -6.96 -8.69
CA THR A 248 16.64 -7.86 -9.68
C THR A 248 17.00 -9.22 -9.09
N VAL A 249 16.87 -9.35 -7.76
CA VAL A 249 17.22 -10.56 -7.02
C VAL A 249 15.93 -11.13 -6.45
N ALA A 250 15.75 -12.42 -6.71
CA ALA A 250 14.69 -13.21 -6.15
C ALA A 250 15.08 -13.55 -4.70
N GLU A 251 14.39 -12.96 -3.71
CA GLU A 251 14.60 -13.30 -2.31
C GLU A 251 13.61 -14.40 -1.91
N ALA A 252 14.09 -15.41 -1.17
CA ALA A 252 13.22 -16.40 -0.55
C ALA A 252 12.62 -15.75 0.70
N SER A 253 11.29 -15.74 0.78
CA SER A 253 10.57 -15.27 1.97
C SER A 253 11.12 -15.95 3.24
N GLU A 254 11.57 -15.16 4.22
CA GLU A 254 12.11 -15.69 5.50
C GLU A 254 11.02 -16.32 6.41
N GLN A 255 9.79 -16.44 5.93
CA GLN A 255 8.67 -17.04 6.68
C GLN A 255 8.44 -18.48 6.19
N GLU A 256 8.84 -19.43 7.05
CA GLU A 256 8.68 -20.88 6.87
C GLU A 256 7.19 -21.27 6.75
N GLN A 257 6.62 -21.21 5.53
CA GLN A 257 5.61 -22.17 5.04
C GLN A 257 5.21 -22.04 3.57
N ASP A 258 5.63 -20.98 2.87
CA ASP A 258 5.42 -20.87 1.43
C ASP A 258 6.66 -20.24 0.78
N SER A 259 7.55 -21.08 0.23
CA SER A 259 8.77 -20.62 -0.44
C SER A 259 8.42 -20.14 -1.86
N GLY A 260 7.61 -19.09 -1.93
CA GLY A 260 7.41 -18.32 -3.14
C GLY A 260 8.64 -17.47 -3.39
N THR A 261 9.23 -17.60 -4.57
CA THR A 261 10.29 -16.69 -5.00
C THR A 261 9.65 -15.35 -5.34
N THR A 262 10.01 -14.29 -4.63
CA THR A 262 9.41 -12.96 -4.82
C THR A 262 10.44 -11.94 -5.32
N ILE A 263 9.93 -10.87 -5.92
CA ILE A 263 10.67 -9.72 -6.38
C ILE A 263 10.14 -8.49 -5.65
N ASP A 264 11.03 -7.77 -4.97
CA ASP A 264 10.70 -6.53 -4.29
C ASP A 264 10.24 -5.46 -5.29
N VAL A 265 9.06 -4.90 -5.08
CA VAL A 265 8.56 -3.76 -5.87
C VAL A 265 8.19 -2.61 -4.96
N ASP A 266 8.90 -1.48 -5.12
CA ASP A 266 8.64 -0.26 -4.36
C ASP A 266 7.84 0.75 -5.16
N ILE A 267 6.75 1.22 -4.58
CA ILE A 267 5.77 2.10 -5.19
C ILE A 267 5.69 3.40 -4.39
N THR A 268 5.98 4.52 -5.05
CA THR A 268 5.80 5.86 -4.46
C THR A 268 4.37 6.35 -4.71
N LEU A 269 3.68 6.77 -3.64
CA LEU A 269 2.36 7.39 -3.74
C LEU A 269 2.47 8.85 -4.21
N ALA A 270 1.62 9.27 -5.14
CA ALA A 270 1.61 10.63 -5.67
C ALA A 270 1.22 11.69 -4.62
N LYS A 271 0.46 11.28 -3.59
CA LYS A 271 0.06 12.11 -2.46
C LYS A 271 0.25 11.33 -1.16
N PRO A 272 0.61 12.00 -0.05
CA PRO A 272 0.68 11.35 1.24
C PRO A 272 -0.71 10.81 1.63
N PRO A 273 -0.82 9.55 2.07
CA PRO A 273 -2.10 8.96 2.42
C PRO A 273 -2.66 9.59 3.70
N ARG A 274 -3.98 9.66 3.83
CA ARG A 274 -4.64 10.26 5.01
C ARG A 274 -4.60 9.38 6.24
N THR A 275 -4.32 8.08 6.06
CA THR A 275 -4.22 7.12 7.15
C THR A 275 -3.11 7.49 8.14
N LYS A 276 -3.42 7.32 9.43
CA LYS A 276 -2.44 7.43 10.52
C LYS A 276 -1.68 6.13 10.75
N LEU A 277 -2.07 5.03 10.10
CA LEU A 277 -1.36 3.77 10.19
C LEU A 277 0.02 3.91 9.58
N ASP A 278 1.02 3.36 10.27
CA ASP A 278 2.42 3.42 9.85
C ASP A 278 2.84 2.24 9.00
N GLN A 279 2.26 1.08 9.28
CA GLN A 279 2.42 -0.14 8.52
C GLN A 279 1.04 -0.77 8.38
N ALA A 280 0.59 -0.94 7.15
CA ALA A 280 -0.73 -1.49 6.91
C ALA A 280 -0.77 -2.27 5.59
N PRO A 281 -1.51 -3.39 5.55
CA PRO A 281 -1.75 -4.10 4.30
C PRO A 281 -2.51 -3.18 3.33
N VAL A 282 -2.16 -3.26 2.05
CA VAL A 282 -2.81 -2.53 0.97
C VAL A 282 -3.00 -3.47 -0.21
N GLU A 283 -3.97 -3.17 -1.06
CA GLU A 283 -4.15 -3.84 -2.34
C GLU A 283 -3.61 -2.93 -3.45
N VAL A 284 -2.81 -3.50 -4.36
CA VAL A 284 -2.22 -2.77 -5.48
C VAL A 284 -2.77 -3.33 -6.78
N GLU A 285 -3.48 -2.48 -7.52
CA GLU A 285 -3.97 -2.78 -8.86
C GLU A 285 -2.89 -2.40 -9.88
N MET A 286 -2.31 -3.42 -10.51
CA MET A 286 -1.26 -3.32 -11.53
C MET A 286 -1.82 -3.68 -12.90
N GLN A 287 -1.29 -3.08 -13.96
CA GLN A 287 -1.73 -3.35 -15.33
C GLN A 287 -1.03 -4.60 -15.86
N SER A 288 -1.78 -5.60 -16.30
CA SER A 288 -1.24 -6.84 -16.88
C SER A 288 -1.06 -6.75 -18.38
N GLU A 289 -2.17 -6.57 -19.08
CA GLU A 289 -2.22 -6.56 -20.53
C GLU A 289 -3.03 -5.38 -21.03
N ARG A 290 -2.65 -4.89 -22.22
CA ARG A 290 -3.37 -3.83 -22.91
C ARG A 290 -3.83 -4.37 -24.26
N HIS A 291 -5.13 -4.38 -24.44
CA HIS A 291 -5.79 -4.73 -25.69
C HIS A 291 -6.21 -3.43 -26.37
N GLU A 292 -5.59 -3.11 -27.50
CA GLU A 292 -5.80 -1.84 -28.19
C GLU A 292 -6.98 -1.93 -29.16
N ASN A 293 -7.80 -0.87 -29.18
CA ASN A 293 -8.83 -0.64 -30.19
C ASN A 293 -9.86 -1.78 -30.33
N VAL A 294 -10.28 -2.37 -29.20
CA VAL A 294 -11.22 -3.51 -29.15
C VAL A 294 -12.66 -3.06 -28.95
N LEU A 295 -13.63 -3.90 -29.35
CA LEU A 295 -15.04 -3.64 -29.06
C LEU A 295 -15.34 -4.01 -27.61
N ALA A 296 -15.83 -3.05 -26.83
CA ALA A 296 -16.08 -3.22 -25.41
C ALA A 296 -17.54 -2.93 -25.06
N VAL A 297 -18.10 -3.79 -24.21
CA VAL A 297 -19.44 -3.65 -23.63
C VAL A 297 -19.37 -3.73 -22.11
N PRO A 298 -20.35 -3.19 -21.35
CA PRO A 298 -20.44 -3.43 -19.91
C PRO A 298 -20.49 -4.92 -19.60
N VAL A 299 -19.80 -5.37 -18.55
CA VAL A 299 -19.81 -6.79 -18.14
C VAL A 299 -21.24 -7.29 -17.88
N GLU A 300 -22.11 -6.41 -17.40
CA GLU A 300 -23.53 -6.67 -17.16
C GLU A 300 -24.37 -6.90 -18.44
N ALA A 301 -23.81 -6.63 -19.63
CA ALA A 301 -24.45 -6.94 -20.91
C ALA A 301 -24.21 -8.38 -21.39
N LEU A 302 -23.31 -9.13 -20.73
CA LEU A 302 -23.04 -10.52 -21.07
C LEU A 302 -24.18 -11.44 -20.62
N LEU A 303 -24.61 -12.29 -21.53
CA LEU A 303 -25.58 -13.36 -21.30
C LEU A 303 -24.89 -14.70 -21.41
N ALA A 304 -25.16 -15.59 -20.46
CA ALA A 304 -24.74 -16.99 -20.57
C ALA A 304 -25.67 -17.73 -21.55
N LEU A 305 -25.08 -18.38 -22.57
CA LEU A 305 -25.82 -19.13 -23.56
C LEU A 305 -26.08 -20.57 -23.10
N ARG A 306 -27.21 -21.15 -23.52
CA ARG A 306 -27.56 -22.55 -23.16
C ARG A 306 -26.62 -23.56 -23.80
N GLU A 307 -26.09 -23.19 -24.95
CA GLU A 307 -25.15 -23.94 -25.77
C GLU A 307 -23.72 -23.88 -25.20
N GLY A 308 -23.48 -23.08 -24.15
CA GLY A 308 -22.17 -22.77 -23.60
C GLY A 308 -21.61 -21.47 -24.17
N GLY A 309 -20.71 -20.83 -23.40
CA GLY A 309 -20.12 -19.53 -23.76
C GLY A 309 -21.02 -18.34 -23.46
N PHE A 310 -20.68 -17.20 -24.07
CA PHE A 310 -21.32 -15.91 -23.81
C PHE A 310 -21.96 -15.34 -25.08
N GLY A 311 -22.96 -14.48 -24.88
CA GLY A 311 -23.58 -13.70 -25.93
C GLY A 311 -23.94 -12.30 -25.43
N VAL A 312 -24.26 -11.41 -26.36
CA VAL A 312 -24.85 -10.09 -26.06
C VAL A 312 -26.20 -9.98 -26.76
N GLU A 313 -27.18 -9.39 -26.08
CA GLU A 313 -28.46 -9.05 -26.69
C GLU A 313 -28.31 -7.73 -27.44
N VAL A 314 -28.23 -7.78 -28.76
CA VAL A 314 -28.21 -6.58 -29.61
C VAL A 314 -29.63 -6.07 -29.79
N VAL A 315 -29.86 -4.79 -29.49
CA VAL A 315 -31.16 -4.13 -29.56
C VAL A 315 -31.23 -3.24 -30.79
N GLU A 316 -32.18 -3.51 -31.68
CA GLU A 316 -32.40 -2.82 -32.95
C GLU A 316 -33.86 -2.28 -32.98
N GLY A 317 -34.09 -1.12 -32.37
CA GLY A 317 -35.43 -0.54 -32.25
C GLY A 317 -36.34 -1.39 -31.35
N PRO A 318 -37.51 -1.88 -31.82
CA PRO A 318 -38.39 -2.75 -31.04
C PRO A 318 -37.97 -4.23 -31.03
N ALA A 319 -36.95 -4.61 -31.80
CA ALA A 319 -36.47 -5.99 -31.91
C ALA A 319 -35.15 -6.17 -31.16
N SER A 320 -34.91 -7.38 -30.65
CA SER A 320 -33.61 -7.78 -30.13
C SER A 320 -33.20 -9.15 -30.67
N ARG A 321 -31.90 -9.38 -30.73
CA ARG A 321 -31.32 -10.68 -31.09
C ARG A 321 -30.09 -10.95 -30.25
N ILE A 322 -29.92 -12.21 -29.88
CA ILE A 322 -28.73 -12.65 -29.16
C ILE A 322 -27.64 -12.98 -30.18
N VAL A 323 -26.48 -12.37 -30.01
CA VAL A 323 -25.28 -12.64 -30.80
C VAL A 323 -24.28 -13.34 -29.89
N ALA A 324 -23.83 -14.54 -30.29
CA ALA A 324 -22.76 -15.23 -29.58
C ALA A 324 -21.45 -14.44 -29.72
N VAL A 325 -20.69 -14.35 -28.64
CA VAL A 325 -19.43 -13.60 -28.59
C VAL A 325 -18.33 -14.42 -27.94
N GLU A 326 -17.11 -14.23 -28.44
CA GLU A 326 -15.89 -14.57 -27.75
C GLU A 326 -15.49 -13.40 -26.86
N THR A 327 -15.14 -13.68 -25.60
CA THR A 327 -14.71 -12.65 -24.64
C THR A 327 -13.20 -12.59 -24.59
N GLY A 328 -12.66 -11.38 -24.61
CA GLY A 328 -11.23 -11.10 -24.43
C GLY A 328 -10.92 -10.51 -23.06
N ALA A 329 -10.21 -9.38 -23.05
CA ALA A 329 -9.81 -8.70 -21.82
C ALA A 329 -11.02 -8.18 -21.01
N PHE A 330 -10.82 -8.02 -19.70
CA PHE A 330 -11.76 -7.39 -18.77
C PHE A 330 -11.09 -6.20 -18.08
N GLY A 331 -11.77 -5.06 -18.00
CA GLY A 331 -11.17 -3.86 -17.42
C GLY A 331 -12.14 -2.69 -17.26
N GLY A 332 -12.10 -2.05 -16.09
CA GLY A 332 -12.92 -0.86 -15.82
C GLY A 332 -14.43 -1.08 -15.92
N GLY A 333 -14.92 -2.27 -15.59
CA GLY A 333 -16.34 -2.65 -15.69
C GLY A 333 -16.81 -3.00 -17.11
N LEU A 334 -15.87 -3.11 -18.05
CA LEU A 334 -16.12 -3.48 -19.43
C LEU A 334 -15.43 -4.81 -19.76
N VAL A 335 -15.92 -5.46 -20.80
CA VAL A 335 -15.39 -6.68 -21.38
C VAL A 335 -15.22 -6.50 -22.89
N GLU A 336 -14.09 -6.96 -23.40
CA GLU A 336 -13.86 -7.11 -24.84
C GLU A 336 -14.74 -8.22 -25.41
N VAL A 337 -15.41 -7.93 -26.52
CA VAL A 337 -16.26 -8.89 -27.22
C VAL A 337 -15.94 -8.93 -28.70
N GLU A 338 -15.76 -10.13 -29.23
CA GLU A 338 -15.68 -10.39 -30.67
C GLU A 338 -16.87 -11.26 -31.09
N GLY A 339 -17.60 -10.84 -32.12
CA GLY A 339 -18.80 -11.54 -32.56
C GLY A 339 -19.23 -11.10 -33.94
N ALA A 340 -19.78 -12.05 -34.71
CA ALA A 340 -20.18 -11.79 -36.08
C ALA A 340 -21.26 -10.70 -36.16
N GLY A 341 -20.97 -9.63 -36.89
CA GLY A 341 -21.91 -8.52 -37.10
C GLY A 341 -22.01 -7.55 -35.93
N LEU A 342 -21.08 -7.55 -34.97
CA LEU A 342 -20.93 -6.49 -33.98
C LEU A 342 -20.12 -5.32 -34.54
N ALA A 343 -20.55 -4.10 -34.22
CA ALA A 343 -19.83 -2.88 -34.55
C ALA A 343 -19.98 -1.84 -33.44
N GLU A 344 -19.06 -0.88 -33.44
CA GLU A 344 -19.16 0.30 -32.59
C GLU A 344 -20.47 1.07 -32.84
N GLY A 345 -21.08 1.56 -31.76
CA GLY A 345 -22.33 2.31 -31.78
C GLY A 345 -23.59 1.45 -31.78
N MET A 346 -23.48 0.12 -31.88
CA MET A 346 -24.61 -0.78 -31.67
C MET A 346 -25.08 -0.74 -30.20
N LYS A 347 -26.38 -0.97 -29.96
CA LYS A 347 -26.95 -1.03 -28.61
C LYS A 347 -26.99 -2.47 -28.13
N VAL A 348 -26.52 -2.72 -26.91
CA VAL A 348 -26.68 -4.00 -26.21
C VAL A 348 -27.57 -3.84 -24.98
N GLY A 349 -28.38 -4.86 -24.68
CA GLY A 349 -29.23 -4.91 -23.50
C GLY A 349 -28.41 -5.01 -22.21
N VAL A 350 -28.84 -4.29 -21.17
CA VAL A 350 -28.31 -4.36 -19.80
C VAL A 350 -29.47 -4.44 -18.80
N PRO A 351 -29.28 -4.98 -17.59
CA PRO A 351 -30.31 -5.02 -16.57
C PRO A 351 -30.84 -3.61 -16.26
N ALA A 352 -32.17 -3.47 -16.18
CA ALA A 352 -32.78 -2.25 -15.67
C ALA A 352 -32.45 -2.11 -14.17
N ARG A 353 -31.93 -0.94 -13.78
CA ARG A 353 -31.69 -0.59 -12.38
C ARG A 353 -32.98 -0.24 -11.65
#